data_AF-A0A1C3PEQ5-F1
#
_entry.id   AF-A0A1C3PEQ5-F1
#
_cell.length_a   1.000
_cell.length_b   1.000
_cell.length_c   1.000
_cell.angle_alpha   90.00
_cell.angle_beta   90.00
_cell.angle_gamma   90.00
#
_symmetry.space_group_name_H-M   'P 1'
#
loop_
_entity.id
_entity.type
_entity.pdbx_description
1 polymer ?
#
loop_
_entity_poly.entity_id
_entity_poly.type
_entity_poly.pdbx_seq_one_letter_code
_entity_poly.pdbx_strand_id
1 'polypeptide(L)'
;MLDVDAQRLSPAGGRAYRRGGGRPADPRRPLIIAGAFAAAIVLGVAIGLATAPADTPTPRTAPTAAPPAELQPPLEPSAWEGSRQPGTAHQMRVRPVDRRALGASLAYALQEAGAAGLTADNVVIPQGKLFYGAVEGVDSAADEYWAVGLAQVTGVTAAPPNPQVWKRVGNGPWKRIAQGARACDGLPTGLFTAWQGRPPLCSGA
;
A
#
# COMPACT_ATOMS: atom_id res chain seq x y z
N MET A 1 55.37 -21.67 21.65
CA MET A 1 56.77 -21.27 21.93
C MET A 1 57.62 -21.91 20.84
N LEU A 2 58.53 -21.12 20.25
CA LEU A 2 59.44 -21.40 19.12
C LEU A 2 58.94 -20.98 17.73
N ASP A 3 59.24 -19.70 17.52
CA ASP A 3 59.68 -19.06 16.29
C ASP A 3 61.01 -19.68 15.79
N VAL A 4 61.48 -19.16 14.65
CA VAL A 4 62.83 -19.23 14.04
C VAL A 4 62.99 -20.10 12.78
N ASP A 5 62.79 -19.40 11.66
CA ASP A 5 63.68 -19.23 10.51
C ASP A 5 64.38 -20.42 9.83
N ALA A 6 64.28 -20.44 8.50
CA ALA A 6 65.40 -20.13 7.60
C ALA A 6 65.39 -21.02 6.34
N GLN A 7 64.81 -20.50 5.25
CA GLN A 7 65.38 -20.72 3.93
C GLN A 7 65.53 -19.36 3.24
N ARG A 8 66.64 -18.71 3.60
CA ARG A 8 67.32 -17.71 2.77
C ARG A 8 67.98 -18.40 1.58
N LEU A 9 68.06 -17.66 0.47
CA LEU A 9 69.19 -17.46 -0.46
C LEU A 9 68.60 -16.69 -1.69
N SER A 10 68.44 -15.35 -1.68
CA SER A 10 69.40 -14.26 -2.02
C SER A 10 70.03 -14.36 -3.43
N PRO A 11 70.50 -13.28 -4.11
CA PRO A 11 70.55 -11.83 -3.83
C PRO A 11 69.92 -11.01 -5.02
N ALA A 12 69.80 -9.68 -5.13
CA ALA A 12 70.80 -8.62 -5.01
C ALA A 12 70.11 -7.24 -5.23
N GLY A 13 70.57 -6.24 -4.47
CA GLY A 13 70.79 -4.86 -4.93
C GLY A 13 69.61 -3.99 -5.39
N GLY A 14 69.33 -2.91 -4.65
CA GLY A 14 68.73 -1.71 -5.25
C GLY A 14 67.98 -0.82 -4.29
N ARG A 15 68.51 0.39 -4.07
CA ARG A 15 67.95 1.43 -3.20
C ARG A 15 66.68 2.07 -3.80
N ALA A 16 65.92 2.72 -2.91
CA ALA A 16 65.34 4.06 -3.06
C ALA A 16 63.83 4.23 -3.37
N TYR A 17 63.17 4.88 -2.39
CA TYR A 17 62.29 6.07 -2.51
C TYR A 17 60.82 5.97 -2.98
N ARG A 18 59.98 6.60 -2.11
CA ARG A 18 58.81 7.49 -2.36
C ARG A 18 57.43 6.91 -2.75
N ARG A 19 56.51 7.04 -1.78
CA ARG A 19 55.34 7.94 -1.78
C ARG A 19 54.70 8.30 -3.15
N GLY A 20 53.43 7.88 -3.31
CA GLY A 20 52.40 8.61 -4.07
C GLY A 20 52.13 8.13 -5.50
N GLY A 21 50.88 7.75 -5.79
CA GLY A 21 50.45 7.42 -7.15
C GLY A 21 48.97 7.01 -7.23
N GLY A 22 48.06 7.97 -7.06
CA GLY A 22 46.67 7.80 -7.45
C GLY A 22 46.60 7.49 -8.95
N ARG A 23 45.82 6.47 -9.33
CA ARG A 23 45.56 6.17 -10.74
C ARG A 23 44.72 7.30 -11.36
N PRO A 24 45.10 7.85 -12.52
CA PRO A 24 44.26 8.82 -13.20
C PRO A 24 42.98 8.12 -13.70
N ALA A 25 41.83 8.59 -13.24
CA ALA A 25 40.55 8.23 -13.84
C ALA A 25 40.49 8.88 -15.24
N ASP A 26 40.35 8.05 -16.27
CA ASP A 26 40.18 8.51 -17.66
C ASP A 26 38.79 9.19 -17.79
N PRO A 27 38.72 10.51 -18.03
CA PRO A 27 37.46 11.27 -18.03
C PRO A 27 36.51 10.89 -19.19
N ARG A 28 36.95 10.05 -20.12
CA ARG A 28 36.16 9.61 -21.27
C ARG A 28 35.19 8.46 -20.95
N ARG A 29 35.45 7.67 -19.91
CA ARG A 29 34.59 6.53 -19.52
C ARG A 29 33.17 6.92 -19.05
N PRO A 30 32.94 7.95 -18.23
CA PRO A 30 31.58 8.29 -17.80
C PRO A 30 30.71 8.83 -18.94
N LEU A 31 31.29 9.52 -19.94
CA LEU A 31 30.55 10.04 -21.09
C LEU A 31 30.03 8.94 -22.02
N ILE A 32 30.81 7.86 -22.22
CA ILE A 32 30.40 6.72 -23.04
C ILE A 32 29.24 5.95 -22.38
N ILE A 33 29.28 5.81 -21.05
CA ILE A 33 28.20 5.15 -20.29
C ILE A 33 26.91 5.98 -20.35
N ALA A 34 27.01 7.30 -20.16
CA ALA A 34 25.85 8.20 -20.27
C ALA A 34 25.22 8.17 -21.68
N GLY A 35 26.05 8.13 -22.74
CA GLY A 35 25.58 8.02 -24.12
C GLY A 35 24.86 6.70 -24.42
N ALA A 36 25.37 5.58 -23.89
CA ALA A 36 24.74 4.26 -24.08
C ALA A 36 23.38 4.15 -23.36
N PHE A 37 23.25 4.71 -22.16
CA PHE A 37 21.97 4.75 -21.44
C PHE A 37 20.93 5.61 -22.16
N ALA A 38 21.33 6.78 -22.67
CA ALA A 38 20.43 7.63 -23.44
C ALA A 38 19.92 6.92 -24.71
N ALA A 39 20.81 6.24 -25.43
CA ALA A 39 20.44 5.46 -26.62
C ALA A 39 19.49 4.29 -26.28
N ALA A 40 19.71 3.59 -25.17
CA ALA A 40 18.85 2.51 -24.71
C ALA A 40 17.44 3.00 -24.31
N ILE A 41 17.34 4.16 -23.66
CA ILE A 41 16.06 4.78 -23.30
C ILE A 41 15.29 5.17 -24.56
N VAL A 42 15.94 5.82 -25.53
CA VAL A 42 15.30 6.22 -26.79
C VAL A 42 14.84 5.00 -27.58
N LEU A 43 15.64 3.92 -27.62
CA LEU A 43 15.26 2.70 -28.30
C LEU A 43 14.10 1.98 -27.59
N GLY A 44 14.09 1.94 -26.25
CA GLY A 44 12.98 1.41 -25.46
C GLY A 44 11.68 2.19 -25.67
N VAL A 45 11.76 3.52 -25.76
CA VAL A 45 10.61 4.39 -26.05
C VAL A 45 10.11 4.18 -27.48
N ALA A 46 11.00 4.05 -28.47
CA ALA A 46 10.63 3.83 -29.86
C ALA A 46 9.96 2.45 -30.07
N ILE A 47 10.49 1.39 -29.44
CA ILE A 47 9.89 0.05 -29.49
C ILE A 47 8.53 0.06 -28.76
N GLY A 48 8.44 0.68 -27.58
CA GLY A 48 7.19 0.81 -26.83
C GLY A 48 6.09 1.58 -27.58
N LEU A 49 6.46 2.58 -28.38
CA LEU A 49 5.52 3.33 -29.23
C LEU A 49 5.14 2.58 -30.51
N ALA A 50 6.05 1.78 -31.09
CA ALA A 50 5.79 1.03 -32.32
C ALA A 50 5.00 -0.27 -32.10
N THR A 51 5.10 -0.89 -30.92
CA THR A 51 4.38 -2.13 -30.58
C THR A 51 3.16 -1.91 -29.70
N ALA A 52 2.76 -0.67 -29.45
CA ALA A 52 1.53 -0.38 -28.74
C ALA A 52 0.33 -0.87 -29.59
N PRO A 53 -0.47 -1.83 -29.11
CA PRO A 53 -1.70 -2.20 -29.80
C PRO A 53 -2.59 -0.95 -29.89
N ALA A 54 -3.03 -0.61 -31.10
CA ALA A 54 -3.95 0.49 -31.37
C ALA A 54 -5.40 0.16 -30.96
N ASP A 55 -5.56 -0.64 -29.91
CA ASP A 55 -6.84 -0.83 -29.26
C ASP A 55 -7.10 0.42 -28.44
N THR A 56 -7.80 1.36 -29.08
CA THR A 56 -8.41 2.51 -28.43
C THR A 56 -9.19 1.94 -27.23
N PRO A 57 -8.75 2.19 -25.98
CA PRO A 57 -9.50 1.70 -24.84
C PRO A 57 -10.85 2.38 -24.94
N THR A 58 -11.92 1.60 -25.10
CA THR A 58 -13.27 2.13 -25.00
C THR A 58 -13.31 2.92 -23.69
N PRO A 59 -13.60 4.23 -23.70
CA PRO A 59 -13.62 5.01 -22.48
C PRO A 59 -14.60 4.33 -21.55
N ARG A 60 -14.10 3.75 -20.45
CA ARG A 60 -14.96 3.34 -19.35
C ARG A 60 -15.67 4.62 -18.93
N THR A 61 -16.97 4.69 -19.13
CA THR A 61 -17.78 5.83 -18.74
C THR A 61 -17.40 6.18 -17.32
N ALA A 62 -16.85 7.37 -17.11
CA ALA A 62 -16.53 7.85 -15.78
C ALA A 62 -17.80 7.75 -14.94
N PRO A 63 -17.71 7.37 -13.64
CA PRO A 63 -18.85 7.43 -12.75
C PRO A 63 -19.53 8.79 -12.90
N THR A 64 -20.80 8.81 -13.31
CA THR A 64 -21.55 10.05 -13.57
C THR A 64 -21.75 10.87 -12.28
N ALA A 65 -21.56 10.26 -11.13
CA ALA A 65 -21.64 10.89 -9.82
C ALA A 65 -20.27 10.98 -9.16
N ALA A 66 -19.92 12.17 -8.67
CA ALA A 66 -18.78 12.34 -7.79
C ALA A 66 -18.95 11.46 -6.53
N PRO A 67 -17.86 10.89 -5.97
CA PRO A 67 -17.94 10.11 -4.74
C PRO A 67 -18.57 10.96 -3.61
N PRO A 68 -19.55 10.43 -2.85
CA PRO A 68 -20.16 11.17 -1.75
C PRO A 68 -19.11 11.68 -0.75
N ALA A 69 -19.30 12.91 -0.25
CA ALA A 69 -18.39 13.49 0.76
C ALA A 69 -18.33 12.65 2.04
N GLU A 70 -19.40 11.90 2.35
CA GLU A 70 -19.46 10.97 3.47
C GLU A 70 -18.39 9.87 3.40
N LEU A 71 -17.81 9.59 2.23
CA LEU A 71 -16.73 8.60 2.09
C LEU A 71 -15.44 9.02 2.81
N GLN A 72 -15.26 10.31 3.07
CA GLN A 72 -14.02 10.88 3.59
C GLN A 72 -14.29 11.67 4.87
N PRO A 73 -14.65 10.99 5.98
CA PRO A 73 -14.85 11.67 7.23
C PRO A 73 -13.51 12.24 7.72
N PRO A 74 -13.53 13.41 8.40
CA PRO A 74 -12.33 14.00 8.94
C PRO A 74 -11.65 13.03 9.91
N LEU A 75 -10.33 12.92 9.75
CA LEU A 75 -9.50 12.19 10.69
C LEU A 75 -9.24 13.03 11.93
N GLU A 76 -9.33 12.38 13.09
CA GLU A 76 -8.75 12.94 14.30
C GLU A 76 -7.23 12.75 14.26
N PRO A 77 -6.46 13.64 14.92
CA PRO A 77 -5.03 13.44 15.08
C PRO A 77 -4.74 12.08 15.73
N SER A 78 -3.81 11.36 15.13
CA SER A 78 -3.39 10.05 15.61
C SER A 78 -2.61 10.18 16.92
N ALA A 79 -2.81 9.25 17.86
CA ALA A 79 -2.08 9.26 19.13
C ALA A 79 -0.56 9.06 18.96
N TRP A 80 -0.12 8.52 17.82
CA TRP A 80 1.28 8.29 17.47
C TRP A 80 1.94 9.47 16.73
N GLU A 81 1.25 10.59 16.53
CA GLU A 81 1.80 11.79 15.89
C GLU A 81 2.92 12.41 16.76
N GLY A 82 4.16 11.97 16.55
CA GLY A 82 5.35 12.40 17.30
C GLY A 82 6.20 11.25 17.86
N SER A 83 5.68 10.03 17.89
CA SER A 83 6.39 8.82 18.34
C SER A 83 6.17 7.64 17.40
N ARG A 84 6.19 7.92 16.09
CA ARG A 84 5.84 6.97 15.03
C ARG A 84 6.78 5.76 15.03
N GLN A 85 6.20 4.58 14.89
CA GLN A 85 6.87 3.32 14.60
C GLN A 85 6.19 2.70 13.37
N PRO A 86 6.64 3.05 12.15
CA PRO A 86 5.99 2.63 10.91
C PRO A 86 5.76 1.12 10.85
N GLY A 87 4.55 0.72 10.45
CA GLY A 87 4.09 -0.67 10.43
C GLY A 87 3.42 -1.15 11.73
N THR A 88 3.47 -0.36 12.81
CA THR A 88 2.77 -0.70 14.06
C THR A 88 1.26 -0.61 13.87
N ALA A 89 0.55 -1.61 14.37
CA ALA A 89 -0.89 -1.70 14.23
C ALA A 89 -1.61 -1.33 15.53
N HIS A 90 -2.73 -0.59 15.40
CA HIS A 90 -3.54 -0.10 16.50
C HIS A 90 -4.99 -0.51 16.37
N GLN A 91 -5.60 -0.87 17.50
CA GLN A 91 -7.05 -0.97 17.58
C GLN A 91 -7.65 0.43 17.70
N MET A 92 -8.57 0.75 16.80
CA MET A 92 -9.23 2.06 16.77
C MET A 92 -10.65 1.96 17.32
N ARG A 93 -11.12 3.04 17.93
CA ARG A 93 -12.53 3.15 18.34
C ARG A 93 -13.39 3.49 17.14
N VAL A 94 -14.45 2.71 16.92
CA VAL A 94 -15.46 3.01 15.90
C VAL A 94 -16.32 4.18 16.36
N ARG A 95 -16.30 5.30 15.64
CA ARG A 95 -17.23 6.42 15.86
C ARG A 95 -18.46 6.29 14.95
N PRO A 96 -19.59 6.95 15.28
CA PRO A 96 -20.78 6.95 14.41
C PRO A 96 -20.49 7.45 12.99
N VAL A 97 -19.62 8.45 12.86
CA VAL A 97 -19.20 9.00 11.56
C VAL A 97 -18.42 7.98 10.72
N ASP A 98 -17.57 7.16 11.34
CA ASP A 98 -16.82 6.11 10.64
C ASP A 98 -17.78 5.04 10.12
N ARG A 99 -18.78 4.64 10.93
CA ARG A 99 -19.80 3.69 10.50
C ARG A 99 -20.62 4.21 9.31
N ARG A 100 -21.00 5.49 9.34
CA ARG A 100 -21.73 6.13 8.24
C ARG A 100 -20.89 6.18 6.97
N ALA A 101 -19.60 6.50 7.09
CA ALA A 101 -18.67 6.53 5.96
C ALA A 101 -18.47 5.15 5.32
N LEU A 102 -18.31 4.11 6.14
CA LEU A 102 -18.23 2.73 5.67
C LEU A 102 -19.53 2.31 4.96
N GLY A 103 -20.69 2.68 5.51
CA GLY A 103 -21.99 2.48 4.87
C GLY A 103 -22.10 3.18 3.53
N ALA A 104 -21.72 4.46 3.44
CA ALA A 104 -21.66 5.23 2.21
C ALA A 104 -20.74 4.57 1.17
N SER A 105 -19.59 4.05 1.60
CA SER A 105 -18.64 3.37 0.70
C SER A 105 -19.17 2.06 0.14
N LEU A 106 -19.96 1.31 0.92
CA LEU A 106 -20.62 0.12 0.42
C LEU A 106 -21.76 0.47 -0.54
N ALA A 107 -22.60 1.45 -0.20
CA ALA A 107 -23.68 1.92 -1.06
C ALA A 107 -23.13 2.39 -2.42
N TYR A 108 -22.11 3.25 -2.41
CA TYR A 108 -21.43 3.72 -3.61
C TYR A 108 -20.86 2.55 -4.43
N ALA A 109 -20.16 1.60 -3.79
CA ALA A 109 -19.61 0.45 -4.49
C ALA A 109 -20.67 -0.53 -5.04
N LEU A 110 -21.92 -0.47 -4.56
CA LEU A 110 -23.05 -1.22 -5.10
C LEU A 110 -23.75 -0.45 -6.22
N GLN A 111 -23.81 0.89 -6.14
CA GLN A 111 -24.26 1.75 -7.24
C GLN A 111 -23.37 1.57 -8.47
N GLU A 112 -22.06 1.57 -8.29
CA GLU A 112 -21.09 1.28 -9.35
C GLU A 112 -21.26 -0.13 -9.95
N ALA A 113 -21.82 -1.06 -9.18
CA ALA A 113 -22.17 -2.41 -9.64
C ALA A 113 -23.58 -2.52 -10.26
N GLY A 114 -24.32 -1.41 -10.36
CA GLY A 114 -25.63 -1.33 -11.01
C GLY A 114 -26.84 -1.23 -10.08
N ALA A 115 -26.66 -1.21 -8.76
CA ALA A 115 -27.76 -1.04 -7.81
C ALA A 115 -28.12 0.45 -7.64
N ALA A 116 -29.10 0.92 -8.41
CA ALA A 116 -29.50 2.33 -8.43
C ALA A 116 -30.13 2.81 -7.09
N GLY A 117 -29.91 4.07 -6.75
CA GLY A 117 -30.61 4.76 -5.66
C GLY A 117 -30.15 4.42 -4.23
N LEU A 118 -29.12 3.58 -4.06
CA LEU A 118 -28.61 3.25 -2.73
C LEU A 118 -27.84 4.41 -2.09
N THR A 119 -28.13 4.71 -0.84
CA THR A 119 -27.38 5.66 -0.01
C THR A 119 -26.83 4.96 1.23
N ALA A 120 -26.07 5.69 2.05
CA ALA A 120 -25.60 5.19 3.34
C ALA A 120 -26.74 4.70 4.24
N ASP A 121 -27.94 5.27 4.12
CA ASP A 121 -29.10 4.92 4.96
C ASP A 121 -29.69 3.55 4.60
N ASN A 122 -29.38 3.03 3.40
CA ASN A 122 -29.74 1.67 3.02
C ASN A 122 -28.82 0.62 3.64
N VAL A 123 -27.70 1.03 4.26
CA VAL A 123 -26.67 0.14 4.78
C VAL A 123 -26.65 0.16 6.31
N VAL A 124 -26.88 -1.00 6.91
CA VAL A 124 -26.76 -1.21 8.36
C VAL A 124 -25.55 -2.07 8.65
N ILE A 125 -24.58 -1.51 9.36
CA ILE A 125 -23.48 -2.27 9.97
C ILE A 125 -23.90 -2.52 11.42
N PRO A 126 -24.13 -3.78 11.87
CA PRO A 126 -24.58 -4.05 13.23
C PRO A 126 -23.55 -3.68 14.31
N GLN A 127 -24.00 -3.35 15.51
CA GLN A 127 -23.11 -3.13 16.66
C GLN A 127 -22.35 -4.41 17.02
N GLY A 128 -21.09 -4.28 17.45
CA GLY A 128 -20.21 -5.41 17.75
C GLY A 128 -19.82 -6.28 16.55
N LYS A 129 -20.21 -5.91 15.32
CA LYS A 129 -19.87 -6.63 14.08
C LYS A 129 -18.97 -5.80 13.16
N LEU A 130 -18.20 -4.88 13.72
CA LEU A 130 -17.25 -4.02 13.03
C LEU A 130 -15.97 -3.92 13.85
N PHE A 131 -14.85 -4.30 13.24
CA PHE A 131 -13.50 -4.14 13.77
C PHE A 131 -12.83 -3.03 12.98
N TYR A 132 -12.17 -2.12 13.69
CA TYR A 132 -11.52 -0.96 13.11
C TYR A 132 -10.10 -0.85 13.67
N GLY A 133 -9.15 -0.58 12.81
CA GLY A 133 -7.75 -0.44 13.19
C GLY A 133 -6.99 0.45 12.22
N ALA A 134 -5.78 0.79 12.62
CA ALA A 134 -4.85 1.57 11.83
C ALA A 134 -3.48 0.89 11.80
N VAL A 135 -2.71 1.12 10.75
CA VAL A 135 -1.30 0.77 10.64
C VAL A 135 -0.54 2.07 10.42
N GLU A 136 0.43 2.33 11.28
CA GLU A 136 1.23 3.54 11.24
C GLU A 136 2.03 3.62 9.94
N GLY A 137 1.89 4.76 9.25
CA GLY A 137 2.74 5.15 8.15
C GLY A 137 3.98 5.91 8.63
N VAL A 138 4.88 6.17 7.68
CA VAL A 138 6.05 7.04 7.91
C VAL A 138 5.63 8.48 8.27
N ASP A 139 4.44 8.89 7.83
CA ASP A 139 3.78 10.15 8.14
C ASP A 139 2.25 9.94 8.16
N SER A 140 1.49 11.01 8.45
CA SER A 140 0.03 10.96 8.54
C SER A 140 -0.67 10.74 7.20
N ALA A 141 -0.02 11.06 6.08
CA ALA A 141 -0.55 10.80 4.74
C ALA A 141 -0.41 9.32 4.37
N ALA A 142 0.57 8.63 4.94
CA ALA A 142 0.84 7.21 4.74
C ALA A 142 0.14 6.28 5.76
N ASP A 143 -0.50 6.82 6.81
CA ASP A 143 -1.26 6.01 7.78
C ASP A 143 -2.36 5.23 7.06
N GLU A 144 -2.40 3.91 7.25
CA GLU A 144 -3.45 3.07 6.65
C GLU A 144 -4.52 2.74 7.68
N TYR A 145 -5.78 3.01 7.35
CA TYR A 145 -6.90 2.67 8.21
C TYR A 145 -7.71 1.55 7.57
N TRP A 146 -8.06 0.56 8.38
CA TRP A 146 -8.65 -0.69 7.94
C TRP A 146 -9.87 -0.99 8.79
N ALA A 147 -10.96 -1.37 8.12
CA ALA A 147 -12.16 -1.84 8.80
C ALA A 147 -12.62 -3.16 8.21
N VAL A 148 -13.13 -4.04 9.06
CA VAL A 148 -13.77 -5.28 8.63
C VAL A 148 -15.04 -5.51 9.43
N GLY A 149 -16.12 -5.86 8.74
CA GLY A 149 -17.41 -6.00 9.40
C GLY A 149 -18.48 -6.68 8.58
N LEU A 150 -19.61 -6.93 9.23
CA LEU A 150 -20.82 -7.39 8.56
C LEU A 150 -21.66 -6.19 8.13
N ALA A 151 -22.23 -6.24 6.94
CA ALA A 151 -23.17 -5.26 6.46
C ALA A 151 -24.47 -5.93 6.02
N GLN A 152 -25.57 -5.25 6.30
CA GLN A 152 -26.90 -5.55 5.78
C GLN A 152 -27.29 -4.40 4.85
N VAL A 153 -27.80 -4.73 3.67
CA VAL A 153 -28.18 -3.73 2.67
C VAL A 153 -29.63 -3.96 2.27
N THR A 154 -30.43 -2.91 2.36
CA THR A 154 -31.82 -2.91 1.89
C THR A 154 -31.89 -2.38 0.46
N GLY A 155 -32.92 -2.79 -0.28
CA GLY A 155 -33.11 -2.32 -1.67
C GLY A 155 -32.23 -3.00 -2.71
N VAL A 156 -31.59 -4.13 -2.38
CA VAL A 156 -30.84 -4.97 -3.33
C VAL A 156 -31.51 -6.33 -3.49
N THR A 157 -31.41 -6.91 -4.69
CA THR A 157 -31.97 -8.24 -5.00
C THR A 157 -31.15 -9.38 -4.40
N ALA A 158 -29.84 -9.18 -4.26
CA ALA A 158 -28.92 -10.12 -3.63
C ALA A 158 -28.12 -9.41 -2.53
N ALA A 159 -28.10 -10.01 -1.34
CA ALA A 159 -27.30 -9.50 -0.24
C ALA A 159 -25.81 -9.56 -0.58
N PRO A 160 -25.03 -8.49 -0.31
CA PRO A 160 -23.60 -8.52 -0.57
C PRO A 160 -22.90 -9.56 0.33
N PRO A 161 -21.93 -10.33 -0.19
CA PRO A 161 -21.23 -11.36 0.58
C PRO A 161 -20.53 -10.76 1.81
N ASN A 162 -20.72 -11.37 2.97
CA ASN A 162 -20.02 -10.95 4.19
C ASN A 162 -18.80 -11.87 4.48
N PRO A 163 -17.80 -11.39 5.24
CA PRO A 163 -17.61 -10.02 5.71
C PRO A 163 -17.19 -9.04 4.60
N GLN A 164 -17.31 -7.75 4.87
CA GLN A 164 -16.87 -6.64 4.03
C GLN A 164 -15.57 -6.05 4.61
N VAL A 165 -14.61 -5.72 3.74
CA VAL A 165 -13.34 -5.09 4.14
C VAL A 165 -13.17 -3.76 3.44
N TRP A 166 -12.79 -2.76 4.23
CA TRP A 166 -12.55 -1.41 3.78
C TRP A 166 -11.14 -0.95 4.13
N LYS A 167 -10.59 -0.08 3.28
CA LYS A 167 -9.31 0.60 3.48
C LYS A 167 -9.43 2.08 3.12
N ARG A 168 -8.78 2.94 3.88
CA ARG A 168 -8.40 4.30 3.48
C ARG A 168 -6.93 4.54 3.82
N VAL A 169 -6.29 5.47 3.12
CA VAL A 169 -4.90 5.88 3.36
C VAL A 169 -4.89 7.38 3.65
N GLY A 170 -4.30 7.75 4.77
CA GLY A 170 -4.36 9.09 5.33
C GLY A 170 -5.78 9.66 5.28
N ASN A 171 -5.88 10.94 4.91
CA ASN A 171 -7.17 11.59 4.78
C ASN A 171 -7.96 11.18 3.52
N GLY A 172 -7.57 10.15 2.76
CA GLY A 172 -8.32 9.69 1.60
C GLY A 172 -9.69 9.08 1.91
N PRO A 173 -10.54 8.84 0.89
CA PRO A 173 -11.85 8.23 1.07
C PRO A 173 -11.75 6.74 1.42
N TRP A 174 -12.74 6.26 2.16
CA TRP A 174 -12.96 4.83 2.38
C TRP A 174 -13.30 4.11 1.08
N LYS A 175 -12.57 3.03 0.81
CA LYS A 175 -12.80 2.15 -0.33
C LYS A 175 -13.10 0.74 0.19
N ARG A 176 -14.14 0.11 -0.38
CA ARG A 176 -14.32 -1.34 -0.24
C ARG A 176 -13.24 -2.03 -1.07
N ILE A 177 -12.46 -2.91 -0.46
CA ILE A 177 -11.35 -3.61 -1.12
C ILE A 177 -11.57 -5.11 -1.26
N ALA A 178 -12.40 -5.71 -0.41
CA ALA A 178 -12.73 -7.14 -0.49
C ALA A 178 -14.07 -7.47 0.18
N GLN A 179 -14.64 -8.62 -0.17
CA GLN A 179 -15.87 -9.14 0.42
C GLN A 179 -15.94 -10.67 0.38
N GLY A 180 -16.70 -11.30 1.28
CA GLY A 180 -16.93 -12.75 1.33
C GLY A 180 -15.90 -13.54 2.15
N ALA A 181 -15.95 -14.87 2.05
CA ALA A 181 -15.18 -15.83 2.86
C ALA A 181 -13.67 -15.57 2.98
N ARG A 182 -13.06 -14.98 1.95
CA ARG A 182 -11.61 -14.68 1.88
C ARG A 182 -11.29 -13.19 2.00
N ALA A 183 -12.27 -12.35 2.33
CA ALA A 183 -12.06 -10.91 2.38
C ALA A 183 -10.94 -10.52 3.35
N CYS A 184 -10.85 -11.24 4.47
CA CYS A 184 -9.88 -10.95 5.53
C CYS A 184 -8.44 -11.37 5.20
N ASP A 185 -8.19 -12.10 4.10
CA ASP A 185 -6.85 -12.61 3.79
C ASP A 185 -5.88 -11.49 3.36
N GLY A 186 -6.41 -10.34 2.94
CA GLY A 186 -5.63 -9.14 2.61
C GLY A 186 -5.41 -8.18 3.77
N LEU A 187 -5.88 -8.49 4.99
CA LEU A 187 -5.70 -7.61 6.14
C LEU A 187 -4.25 -7.66 6.65
N PRO A 188 -3.65 -6.52 7.03
CA PRO A 188 -2.36 -6.49 7.71
C PRO A 188 -2.34 -7.39 8.94
N THR A 189 -1.35 -8.28 9.02
CA THR A 189 -1.26 -9.28 10.11
C THR A 189 -1.16 -8.64 11.49
N GLY A 190 -0.51 -7.47 11.61
CA GLY A 190 -0.43 -6.72 12.86
C GLY A 190 -1.80 -6.32 13.42
N LEU A 191 -2.82 -6.13 12.57
CA LEU A 191 -4.17 -5.84 13.04
C LEU A 191 -4.80 -7.01 13.79
N PHE A 192 -4.47 -8.25 13.43
CA PHE A 192 -4.94 -9.40 14.19
C PHE A 192 -4.35 -9.41 15.59
N THR A 193 -3.10 -9.00 15.78
CA THR A 193 -2.53 -8.83 17.12
C THR A 193 -3.23 -7.70 17.88
N ALA A 194 -3.45 -6.55 17.23
CA ALA A 194 -4.13 -5.41 17.84
C ALA A 194 -5.58 -5.73 18.25
N TRP A 195 -6.28 -6.57 17.49
CA TRP A 195 -7.64 -7.03 17.78
C TRP A 195 -7.70 -8.28 18.66
N GLN A 196 -6.58 -8.70 19.25
CA GLN A 196 -6.47 -9.87 20.14
C GLN A 196 -6.83 -11.21 19.46
N GLY A 197 -6.59 -11.30 18.16
CA GLY A 197 -6.81 -12.48 17.34
C GLY A 197 -7.45 -12.14 16.00
N ARG A 198 -7.65 -13.18 15.17
CA ARG A 198 -8.43 -13.07 13.95
C ARG A 198 -9.91 -12.87 14.34
N PRO A 199 -10.58 -11.80 13.87
CA PRO A 199 -11.98 -11.58 14.20
C PRO A 199 -12.85 -12.81 13.87
N PRO A 200 -13.84 -13.19 14.70
CA PRO A 200 -14.69 -14.36 14.41
C PRO A 200 -15.39 -14.28 13.06
N LEU A 201 -15.76 -13.07 12.62
CA LEU A 201 -16.34 -12.82 11.30
C LEU A 201 -15.40 -13.12 10.11
N CYS A 202 -14.10 -13.25 10.37
CA CYS A 202 -13.07 -13.63 9.40
C CYS A 202 -12.77 -15.14 9.39
N SER A 203 -13.51 -15.93 10.17
CA SER A 203 -13.24 -17.35 10.44
C SER A 203 -14.24 -18.30 9.78
N GLY A 204 -15.15 -17.80 8.95
CA GLY A 204 -16.22 -18.60 8.34
C GLY A 204 -16.43 -18.30 6.86
N ALA A 205 -16.26 -19.33 6.04
CA ALA A 205 -17.26 -19.71 5.04
C ALA A 205 -18.13 -20.79 5.68
#